data_AF-A0A413GT21-F1
#
_entry.id   AF-A0A413GT21-F1
#
_cell.length_a   1.000
_cell.length_b   1.000
_cell.length_c   1.000
_cell.angle_alpha   90.00
_cell.angle_beta   90.00
_cell.angle_gamma   90.00
#
_symmetry.space_group_name_H-M   'P 1'
#
loop_
_entity.id
_entity.type
_entity.pdbx_description
1 polymer ?
#
loop_
_entity_poly.entity_id
_entity_poly.type
_entity_poly.pdbx_seq_one_letter_code
_entity_poly.pdbx_strand_id
1 'polypeptide(L)'
;MYMNKIKNILSAMLLLALPLAFTACGDDVEYSPADKPVNAQVYFPTTNGATVDLSKDKTSFDVTLMRAKTDEAITVPITATGDGSFFTIPTSVSFAQGVDKAVLSISYNPESLEYDAYSEIKLTIGDESATTPYGMAQYVFKAGIPAPWTSLGKATFSDAFLFANKYSVELQRNDLNPSLYRLVDPYSEGLTKEGFTSNGDQSPYVEFTLLKPGDKIGDVTITMEDLVYFPYYCTGFFNTSNDYNTNVDAHHPSDFSSLNSEAAWTFNRVLQYQADGTPAGVQLAPYYYMNGHGGWNNTQADGIITIIFPGASLKDYTINVEYKGRFTNVGGDNYAVADIQLGADVENAKVVMVEGNDIQAAINGILDGSLEGIEISQSGSVNIPSTANGLCSIVAVGYGEGESQEVAYTSFEFSAGTDRWMSLGTALYTEDLMTTLYKVDNPTYEVEIQENSENPGVYRLVNPYGEAYPYNEPGDWDDSQNHYLVINAQDPEGVFIDQQKMGLNWGDGALIISSLAANYLGQGATLEEVKAKGVCGSLTDGVITFPVKSLLCTLESETSFYYGNINGAFKVVLPDAAATVQTQATTKSVKALGVQSTDKKAFSPSNKVSSRELKFGIVTSQNSLNR
;
A
#
# COMPACT_ATOMS: atom_id res chain seq x y z
N MET A 1 -36.50 -60.11 2.20
CA MET A 1 -36.72 -59.05 1.20
C MET A 1 -35.42 -58.92 0.42
N TYR A 2 -35.28 -59.66 -0.66
CA TYR A 2 -34.07 -59.79 -1.49
C TYR A 2 -34.55 -59.82 -2.95
N MET A 3 -34.02 -58.90 -3.76
CA MET A 3 -34.55 -58.59 -5.10
C MET A 3 -34.07 -59.58 -6.16
N ASN A 4 -35.05 -60.17 -6.84
CA ASN A 4 -34.95 -61.04 -8.01
C ASN A 4 -35.18 -60.23 -9.31
N LYS A 5 -34.71 -60.81 -10.44
CA LYS A 5 -35.03 -60.57 -11.88
C LYS A 5 -34.07 -59.61 -12.59
N ILE A 6 -33.12 -60.03 -13.44
CA ILE A 6 -33.11 -60.86 -14.67
C ILE A 6 -33.83 -60.22 -15.88
N LYS A 7 -33.00 -59.67 -16.78
CA LYS A 7 -32.86 -59.90 -18.25
C LYS A 7 -34.13 -60.13 -19.10
N ASN A 8 -34.23 -59.37 -20.21
CA ASN A 8 -34.37 -59.81 -21.62
C ASN A 8 -35.19 -58.84 -22.47
N ILE A 9 -34.96 -58.91 -23.80
CA ILE A 9 -35.58 -58.20 -24.94
C ILE A 9 -34.66 -57.05 -25.41
N LEU A 10 -33.74 -57.24 -26.36
CA LEU A 10 -33.98 -57.71 -27.73
C LEU A 10 -32.84 -58.57 -28.27
N SER A 11 -33.02 -59.89 -28.16
CA SER A 11 -32.68 -60.79 -29.26
C SER A 11 -33.70 -60.58 -30.37
N ALA A 12 -33.28 -60.00 -31.48
CA ALA A 12 -33.87 -60.26 -32.77
C ALA A 12 -32.73 -60.70 -33.71
N MET A 13 -32.86 -61.94 -34.19
CA MET A 13 -32.19 -62.50 -35.36
C MET A 13 -30.77 -63.06 -35.18
N LEU A 14 -30.75 -64.19 -34.47
CA LEU A 14 -29.95 -65.36 -34.87
C LEU A 14 -30.77 -66.17 -35.91
N LEU A 15 -30.38 -66.19 -37.17
CA LEU A 15 -30.62 -67.25 -38.18
C LEU A 15 -29.54 -67.01 -39.25
N LEU A 16 -28.74 -67.95 -39.75
CA LEU A 16 -28.56 -69.38 -39.52
C LEU A 16 -27.38 -69.74 -40.44
N ALA A 17 -26.28 -70.24 -39.88
CA ALA A 17 -25.44 -71.23 -40.55
C ALA A 17 -24.42 -71.77 -39.54
N LEU A 18 -24.88 -72.68 -38.68
CA LEU A 18 -24.02 -73.78 -38.22
C LEU A 18 -24.25 -74.96 -39.18
N PRO A 19 -23.22 -75.81 -39.35
CA PRO A 19 -23.22 -77.03 -38.55
C PRO A 19 -21.99 -77.17 -37.65
N LEU A 20 -22.27 -77.74 -36.48
CA LEU A 20 -21.35 -78.28 -35.48
C LEU A 20 -20.54 -79.45 -36.05
N ALA A 21 -19.24 -79.51 -35.73
CA ALA A 21 -18.67 -80.58 -34.89
C ALA A 21 -17.19 -80.30 -34.56
N PHE A 22 -16.90 -80.38 -33.26
CA PHE A 22 -15.60 -80.40 -32.56
C PHE A 22 -14.51 -81.16 -33.34
N THR A 23 -13.27 -80.68 -33.44
CA THR A 23 -12.26 -80.66 -32.37
C THR A 23 -11.05 -79.80 -32.79
N ALA A 24 -10.62 -78.86 -31.94
CA ALA A 24 -9.21 -78.46 -31.79
C ALA A 24 -9.11 -77.45 -30.64
N CYS A 25 -8.61 -77.91 -29.50
CA CYS A 25 -7.94 -77.03 -28.55
C CYS A 25 -6.61 -76.57 -29.15
N GLY A 26 -6.25 -75.32 -28.85
CA GLY A 26 -4.86 -74.91 -28.68
C GLY A 26 -4.13 -74.51 -29.96
N ASP A 27 -4.40 -73.31 -30.47
CA ASP A 27 -3.26 -72.49 -30.90
C ASP A 27 -2.77 -71.79 -29.62
N ASP A 28 -1.99 -72.55 -28.83
CA ASP A 28 -1.03 -71.94 -27.93
C ASP A 28 -0.12 -71.12 -28.83
N VAL A 29 -0.23 -69.80 -28.75
CA VAL A 29 0.84 -68.94 -29.24
C VAL A 29 2.04 -69.33 -28.40
N GLU A 30 2.92 -70.17 -28.95
CA GLU A 30 4.17 -70.55 -28.29
C GLU A 30 4.88 -69.26 -27.97
N TYR A 31 4.83 -68.87 -26.69
CA TYR A 31 5.70 -67.86 -26.14
C TYR A 31 7.11 -68.42 -26.31
N SER A 32 7.78 -68.02 -27.38
CA SER A 32 9.22 -68.18 -27.53
C SER A 32 9.85 -67.04 -26.73
N PRO A 33 10.32 -67.27 -25.49
CA PRO A 33 11.07 -66.25 -24.78
C PRO A 33 12.23 -65.81 -25.65
N ALA A 34 12.47 -64.50 -25.72
CA ALA A 34 13.67 -63.98 -26.36
C ALA A 34 14.90 -64.72 -25.83
N ASP A 35 15.79 -65.14 -26.73
CA ASP A 35 17.01 -65.84 -26.36
C ASP A 35 17.75 -65.04 -25.28
N LYS A 36 18.12 -65.70 -24.19
CA LYS A 36 18.92 -65.07 -23.14
C LYS A 36 20.23 -64.58 -23.76
N PRO A 37 20.55 -63.27 -23.69
CA PRO A 37 21.80 -62.77 -24.24
C PRO A 37 22.98 -63.48 -23.59
N VAL A 38 23.78 -64.18 -24.41
CA VAL A 38 24.96 -64.95 -23.96
C VAL A 38 26.23 -64.10 -23.84
N ASN A 39 26.16 -62.85 -24.27
CA ASN A 39 27.24 -61.87 -24.28
C ASN A 39 27.44 -61.17 -22.91
N ALA A 40 28.40 -60.24 -22.84
CA ALA A 40 28.74 -59.53 -21.60
C ALA A 40 27.62 -58.62 -21.06
N GLN A 41 26.73 -58.15 -21.95
CA GLN A 41 25.61 -57.26 -21.63
C GLN A 41 26.10 -55.97 -20.95
N VAL A 42 27.05 -55.28 -21.57
CA VAL A 42 27.59 -54.01 -21.06
C VAL A 42 26.59 -52.88 -21.30
N TYR A 43 26.41 -51.97 -20.34
CA TYR A 43 25.50 -50.84 -20.42
C TYR A 43 25.95 -49.65 -19.56
N PHE A 44 25.46 -48.47 -19.88
CA PHE A 44 25.52 -47.29 -19.00
C PHE A 44 24.35 -47.34 -18.00
N PRO A 45 24.59 -47.32 -16.68
CA PRO A 45 23.51 -47.34 -15.70
C PRO A 45 22.76 -46.01 -15.66
N THR A 46 21.47 -46.05 -15.33
CA THR A 46 20.61 -44.86 -15.15
C THR A 46 21.02 -43.99 -13.96
N THR A 47 21.94 -44.46 -13.12
CA THR A 47 22.54 -43.69 -12.03
C THR A 47 23.56 -42.67 -12.52
N ASN A 48 24.01 -42.74 -13.79
CA ASN A 48 24.81 -41.68 -14.39
C ASN A 48 23.90 -40.47 -14.67
N GLY A 49 24.25 -39.31 -14.10
CA GLY A 49 23.43 -38.09 -14.21
C GLY A 49 23.52 -37.41 -15.57
N ALA A 50 22.46 -36.73 -16.01
CA ALA A 50 22.46 -36.01 -17.28
C ALA A 50 23.45 -34.83 -17.36
N THR A 51 23.94 -34.36 -16.20
CA THR A 51 24.93 -33.28 -16.06
C THR A 51 26.06 -33.74 -15.14
N VAL A 52 27.29 -33.37 -15.49
CA VAL A 52 28.50 -33.59 -14.70
C VAL A 52 29.13 -32.24 -14.38
N ASP A 53 29.02 -31.81 -13.13
CA ASP A 53 29.67 -30.60 -12.63
C ASP A 53 31.15 -30.87 -12.35
N LEU A 54 31.99 -30.16 -13.09
CA LEU A 54 33.43 -30.22 -12.99
C LEU A 54 33.95 -29.18 -11.99
N SER A 55 35.25 -29.24 -11.69
CA SER A 55 35.88 -28.32 -10.74
C SER A 55 37.21 -27.83 -11.30
N LYS A 56 37.57 -26.58 -10.99
CA LYS A 56 38.90 -26.03 -11.32
C LYS A 56 40.03 -26.75 -10.57
N ASP A 57 39.73 -27.45 -9.47
CA ASP A 57 40.70 -28.16 -8.63
C ASP A 57 40.94 -29.61 -9.08
N LYS A 58 40.27 -30.05 -10.15
CA LYS A 58 40.36 -31.41 -10.68
C LYS A 58 40.72 -31.39 -12.16
N THR A 59 41.24 -32.51 -12.64
CA THR A 59 41.64 -32.70 -14.05
C THR A 59 40.98 -33.90 -14.71
N SER A 60 40.10 -34.61 -14.00
CA SER A 60 39.34 -35.74 -14.55
C SER A 60 38.04 -35.97 -13.80
N PHE A 61 37.14 -36.72 -14.45
CA PHE A 61 35.91 -37.25 -13.86
C PHE A 61 35.64 -38.65 -14.43
N ASP A 62 34.77 -39.39 -13.75
CA ASP A 62 34.57 -40.81 -14.01
C ASP A 62 33.15 -41.06 -14.52
N VAL A 63 33.03 -41.81 -15.63
CA VAL A 63 31.76 -42.34 -16.13
C VAL A 63 31.69 -43.83 -15.82
N THR A 64 30.61 -44.27 -15.17
CA THR A 64 30.44 -45.69 -14.81
C THR A 64 29.83 -46.49 -15.96
N LEU A 65 30.35 -47.70 -16.19
CA LEU A 65 29.73 -48.72 -17.02
C LEU A 65 29.52 -49.99 -16.19
N MET A 66 28.43 -50.68 -16.45
CA MET A 66 28.04 -51.92 -15.79
C MET A 66 27.93 -53.05 -16.81
N ARG A 67 28.00 -54.30 -16.35
CA ARG A 67 27.72 -55.49 -17.18
C ARG A 67 27.00 -56.56 -16.37
N ALA A 68 26.13 -57.34 -17.02
CA ALA A 68 25.38 -58.39 -16.32
C ALA A 68 26.15 -59.72 -16.22
N LYS A 69 27.04 -60.02 -17.18
CA LYS A 69 27.79 -61.28 -17.21
C LYS A 69 29.28 -61.04 -16.95
N THR A 70 29.85 -61.73 -15.96
CA THR A 70 31.20 -61.46 -15.45
C THR A 70 32.20 -62.60 -15.65
N ASP A 71 31.78 -63.69 -16.29
CA ASP A 71 32.52 -64.96 -16.37
C ASP A 71 33.92 -64.84 -17.01
N GLU A 72 34.12 -63.85 -17.88
CA GLU A 72 35.38 -63.59 -18.60
C GLU A 72 35.79 -62.12 -18.48
N ALA A 73 37.08 -61.83 -18.64
CA ALA A 73 37.55 -60.46 -18.82
C ALA A 73 37.18 -59.97 -20.23
N ILE A 74 36.77 -58.71 -20.37
CA ILE A 74 36.42 -58.11 -21.67
C ILE A 74 36.93 -56.67 -21.73
N THR A 75 37.34 -56.24 -22.91
CA THR A 75 37.58 -54.82 -23.20
C THR A 75 36.62 -54.40 -24.29
N VAL A 76 35.79 -53.38 -24.02
CA VAL A 76 34.80 -52.88 -24.97
C VAL A 76 35.27 -51.54 -25.55
N PRO A 77 35.18 -51.35 -26.88
CA PRO A 77 35.47 -50.06 -27.49
C PRO A 77 34.41 -49.03 -27.10
N ILE A 78 34.84 -47.79 -26.92
CA ILE A 78 33.98 -46.63 -26.64
C ILE A 78 34.24 -45.60 -27.74
N THR A 79 33.16 -45.11 -28.34
CA THR A 79 33.20 -43.98 -29.27
C THR A 79 32.53 -42.78 -28.64
N ALA A 80 33.08 -41.59 -28.90
CA ALA A 80 32.53 -40.33 -28.42
C ALA A 80 32.20 -39.40 -29.60
N THR A 81 31.08 -38.71 -29.51
CA THR A 81 30.64 -37.69 -30.47
C THR A 81 30.07 -36.48 -29.72
N GLY A 82 30.10 -35.29 -30.32
CA GLY A 82 29.64 -34.03 -29.71
C GLY A 82 30.77 -33.01 -29.53
N ASP A 83 30.54 -31.98 -28.71
CA ASP A 83 31.47 -30.87 -28.44
C ASP A 83 32.58 -31.26 -27.43
N GLY A 84 33.11 -32.46 -27.57
CA GLY A 84 34.07 -33.06 -26.64
C GLY A 84 35.50 -32.55 -26.76
N SER A 85 35.77 -31.46 -27.50
CA SER A 85 37.13 -31.04 -27.85
C SER A 85 38.00 -30.67 -26.64
N PHE A 86 37.39 -30.30 -25.52
CA PHE A 86 38.06 -30.00 -24.25
C PHE A 86 38.42 -31.26 -23.42
N PHE A 87 37.97 -32.44 -23.86
CA PHE A 87 38.04 -33.68 -23.12
C PHE A 87 38.93 -34.71 -23.80
N THR A 88 39.76 -35.38 -23.01
CA THR A 88 40.48 -36.59 -23.46
C THR A 88 39.68 -37.80 -23.01
N ILE A 89 38.96 -38.40 -23.96
CA ILE A 89 38.07 -39.55 -23.72
C ILE A 89 38.79 -40.84 -24.12
N PRO A 90 38.95 -41.83 -23.22
CA PRO A 90 39.52 -43.13 -23.60
C PRO A 90 38.63 -43.87 -24.61
N THR A 91 39.25 -44.54 -25.58
CA THR A 91 38.54 -45.24 -26.67
C THR A 91 38.08 -46.66 -26.32
N SER A 92 38.26 -47.08 -25.07
CA SER A 92 37.86 -48.39 -24.58
C SER A 92 37.79 -48.43 -23.06
N VAL A 93 37.04 -49.37 -22.52
CA VAL A 93 37.01 -49.68 -21.08
C VAL A 93 37.14 -51.19 -20.87
N SER A 94 37.88 -51.60 -19.85
CA SER A 94 38.14 -53.01 -19.54
C SER A 94 37.45 -53.44 -18.25
N PHE A 95 36.83 -54.61 -18.29
CA PHE A 95 36.29 -55.31 -17.12
C PHE A 95 37.16 -56.54 -16.85
N ALA A 96 37.68 -56.64 -15.63
CA ALA A 96 38.37 -57.86 -15.18
C ALA A 96 37.35 -59.00 -14.97
N GLN A 97 37.81 -60.25 -15.06
CA GLN A 97 36.98 -61.42 -14.76
C GLN A 97 36.37 -61.31 -13.35
N GLY A 98 35.08 -61.62 -13.22
CA GLY A 98 34.32 -61.55 -11.97
C GLY A 98 33.86 -60.14 -11.56
N VAL A 99 34.27 -59.09 -12.28
CA VAL A 99 33.92 -57.69 -11.96
C VAL A 99 32.79 -57.20 -12.86
N ASP A 100 31.73 -56.63 -12.30
CA ASP A 100 30.53 -56.15 -13.00
C ASP A 100 30.52 -54.64 -13.28
N LYS A 101 31.43 -53.88 -12.65
CA LYS A 101 31.58 -52.43 -12.78
C LYS A 101 32.93 -52.06 -13.38
N ALA A 102 32.94 -51.15 -14.35
CA ALA A 102 34.14 -50.49 -14.82
C ALA A 102 33.92 -48.98 -14.89
N VAL A 103 35.03 -48.24 -14.93
CA VAL A 103 35.02 -46.77 -14.94
C VAL A 103 35.82 -46.29 -16.14
N LEU A 104 35.21 -45.38 -16.91
CA LEU A 104 35.86 -44.64 -17.97
C LEU A 104 36.27 -43.27 -17.40
N SER A 105 37.55 -43.09 -17.11
CA SER A 105 38.08 -41.82 -16.58
C SER A 105 38.37 -40.84 -17.71
N ILE A 106 37.60 -39.76 -17.78
CA ILE A 106 37.70 -38.71 -18.79
C ILE A 106 38.49 -37.55 -18.21
N SER A 107 39.56 -37.14 -18.90
CA SER A 107 40.41 -36.03 -18.44
C SER A 107 40.04 -34.71 -19.13
N TYR A 108 40.29 -33.59 -18.46
CA TYR A 108 40.08 -32.23 -18.98
C TYR A 108 41.13 -31.27 -18.42
N ASN A 109 41.35 -30.15 -19.12
CA ASN A 109 42.12 -29.02 -18.59
C ASN A 109 41.14 -28.00 -17.97
N PRO A 110 41.16 -27.76 -16.66
CA PRO A 110 40.24 -26.80 -16.03
C PRO A 110 40.40 -25.39 -16.58
N GLU A 111 41.61 -24.98 -17.00
CA GLU A 111 41.87 -23.63 -17.52
C GLU A 111 41.28 -23.38 -18.90
N SER A 112 40.97 -24.43 -19.67
CA SER A 112 40.34 -24.28 -21.00
C SER A 112 38.81 -24.20 -20.95
N LEU A 113 38.22 -24.42 -19.76
CA LEU A 113 36.77 -24.40 -19.58
C LEU A 113 36.33 -23.07 -18.98
N GLU A 114 35.37 -22.44 -19.63
CA GLU A 114 34.66 -21.27 -19.11
C GLU A 114 33.57 -21.71 -18.13
N TYR A 115 33.25 -20.84 -17.17
CA TYR A 115 32.16 -21.10 -16.23
C TYR A 115 30.82 -21.11 -16.96
N ASP A 116 29.93 -22.01 -16.53
CA ASP A 116 28.58 -22.27 -17.09
C ASP A 116 28.55 -22.66 -18.58
N ALA A 117 29.72 -22.86 -19.21
CA ALA A 117 29.84 -23.39 -20.56
C ALA A 117 29.89 -24.94 -20.52
N TYR A 118 28.74 -25.58 -20.69
CA TYR A 118 28.62 -27.04 -20.69
C TYR A 118 28.70 -27.61 -22.11
N SER A 119 29.60 -28.58 -22.31
CA SER A 119 29.73 -29.34 -23.56
C SER A 119 28.87 -30.60 -23.52
N GLU A 120 28.09 -30.85 -24.57
CA GLU A 120 27.34 -32.11 -24.72
C GLU A 120 28.25 -33.21 -25.28
N ILE A 121 28.28 -34.35 -24.58
CA ILE A 121 29.09 -35.52 -24.92
C ILE A 121 28.15 -36.71 -25.03
N LYS A 122 28.25 -37.43 -26.15
CA LYS A 122 27.60 -38.72 -26.36
C LYS A 122 28.65 -39.83 -26.40
N LEU A 123 28.56 -40.75 -25.45
CA LEU A 123 29.35 -41.99 -25.42
C LEU A 123 28.53 -43.14 -25.96
N THR A 124 29.14 -43.98 -26.80
CA THR A 124 28.52 -45.17 -27.38
C THR A 124 29.42 -46.38 -27.16
N ILE A 125 28.84 -47.50 -26.75
CA ILE A 125 29.52 -48.79 -26.75
C ILE A 125 29.69 -49.22 -28.21
N GLY A 126 30.94 -49.25 -28.68
CA GLY A 126 31.25 -49.45 -30.10
C GLY A 126 31.09 -50.88 -30.60
N ASP A 127 30.88 -51.85 -29.70
CA ASP A 127 30.60 -53.25 -30.03
C ASP A 127 29.14 -53.58 -29.72
N GLU A 128 28.29 -53.55 -30.76
CA GLU A 128 26.87 -53.89 -30.65
C GLU A 128 26.63 -55.33 -30.17
N SER A 129 27.61 -56.22 -30.36
CA SER A 129 27.53 -57.60 -29.89
C SER A 129 27.88 -57.74 -28.41
N ALA A 130 28.45 -56.72 -27.76
CA ALA A 130 28.78 -56.71 -26.34
C ALA A 130 27.69 -56.08 -25.44
N THR A 131 26.74 -55.34 -26.04
CA THR A 131 25.65 -54.64 -25.33
C THR A 131 24.34 -55.47 -25.28
N THR A 132 23.32 -54.97 -24.60
CA THR A 132 22.03 -55.65 -24.41
C THR A 132 20.87 -54.72 -24.79
N PRO A 133 19.77 -55.24 -25.37
CA PRO A 133 18.57 -54.44 -25.63
C PRO A 133 17.89 -53.94 -24.34
N TYR A 134 18.27 -54.50 -23.18
CA TYR A 134 17.70 -54.15 -21.87
C TYR A 134 18.52 -53.10 -21.11
N GLY A 135 19.61 -52.60 -21.70
CA GLY A 135 20.51 -51.62 -21.09
C GLY A 135 20.87 -50.50 -22.06
N MET A 136 21.26 -49.34 -21.54
CA MET A 136 21.62 -48.21 -22.38
C MET A 136 22.99 -48.44 -23.04
N ALA A 137 23.00 -48.64 -24.37
CA ALA A 137 24.22 -48.72 -25.16
C ALA A 137 24.86 -47.34 -25.45
N GLN A 138 24.10 -46.27 -25.20
CA GLN A 138 24.48 -44.89 -25.43
C GLN A 138 24.19 -44.08 -24.17
N TYR A 139 25.05 -43.10 -23.88
CA TYR A 139 24.90 -42.19 -22.76
C TYR A 139 25.23 -40.77 -23.23
N VAL A 140 24.25 -39.88 -23.12
CA VAL A 140 24.36 -38.47 -23.49
C VAL A 140 24.31 -37.65 -22.21
N PHE A 141 25.30 -36.79 -22.01
CA PHE A 141 25.39 -35.94 -20.85
C PHE A 141 26.07 -34.62 -21.19
N LYS A 142 25.90 -33.64 -20.31
CA LYS A 142 26.59 -32.35 -20.37
C LYS A 142 27.69 -32.29 -19.31
N ALA A 143 28.85 -31.76 -19.65
CA ALA A 143 29.94 -31.54 -18.70
C ALA A 143 30.51 -30.12 -18.81
N GLY A 144 30.70 -29.48 -17.66
CA GLY A 144 31.12 -28.08 -17.57
C GLY A 144 31.46 -27.71 -16.13
N ILE A 145 32.07 -26.54 -15.93
CA ILE A 145 32.37 -26.03 -14.59
C ILE A 145 31.27 -25.02 -14.23
N PRO A 146 30.43 -25.26 -13.21
CA PRO A 146 29.42 -24.28 -12.80
C PRO A 146 30.09 -23.05 -12.21
N ALA A 147 29.50 -21.87 -12.41
CA ALA A 147 29.96 -20.67 -11.72
C ALA A 147 29.95 -20.87 -10.19
N PRO A 148 30.92 -20.29 -9.47
CA PRO A 148 30.98 -20.34 -8.02
C PRO A 148 29.96 -19.37 -7.39
N TRP A 149 29.30 -19.83 -6.32
CA TRP A 149 28.30 -19.09 -5.57
C TRP A 149 28.55 -19.18 -4.07
N THR A 150 28.52 -18.04 -3.40
CA THR A 150 28.63 -17.94 -1.95
C THR A 150 27.25 -17.79 -1.31
N SER A 151 26.95 -18.64 -0.32
CA SER A 151 25.73 -18.51 0.49
C SER A 151 25.82 -17.30 1.42
N LEU A 152 24.79 -16.46 1.41
CA LEU A 152 24.64 -15.31 2.31
C LEU A 152 23.79 -15.67 3.55
N GLY A 153 23.21 -16.88 3.58
CA GLY A 153 22.31 -17.33 4.63
C GLY A 153 20.86 -17.39 4.17
N LYS A 154 19.93 -17.27 5.12
CA LYS A 154 18.48 -17.41 4.88
C LYS A 154 17.80 -16.06 4.74
N ALA A 155 17.31 -15.77 3.55
CA ALA A 155 16.47 -14.62 3.25
C ALA A 155 15.02 -14.91 3.62
N THR A 156 14.24 -13.86 3.87
CA THR A 156 12.77 -13.98 3.94
C THR A 156 12.22 -13.75 2.54
N PHE A 157 11.61 -14.78 1.97
CA PHE A 157 10.96 -14.77 0.66
C PHE A 157 9.45 -14.69 0.82
N SER A 158 8.81 -13.85 0.03
CA SER A 158 7.36 -13.74 -0.06
C SER A 158 6.97 -13.66 -1.53
N ASP A 159 5.92 -14.37 -1.92
CA ASP A 159 5.23 -14.23 -3.19
C ASP A 159 3.74 -14.10 -2.88
N ALA A 160 3.23 -12.87 -2.84
CA ALA A 160 1.85 -12.56 -2.43
C ALA A 160 0.80 -12.99 -3.46
N PHE A 161 1.23 -13.38 -4.67
CA PHE A 161 0.32 -13.94 -5.67
C PHE A 161 0.04 -15.42 -5.37
N LEU A 162 1.06 -16.20 -5.00
CA LEU A 162 0.91 -17.64 -4.74
C LEU A 162 0.68 -17.97 -3.25
N PHE A 163 1.25 -17.21 -2.32
CA PHE A 163 1.37 -17.59 -0.92
C PHE A 163 0.76 -16.56 0.03
N ALA A 164 0.11 -17.04 1.09
CA ALA A 164 -0.33 -16.21 2.20
C ALA A 164 0.81 -15.99 3.23
N ASN A 165 1.77 -16.92 3.29
CA ASN A 165 2.87 -16.90 4.24
C ASN A 165 4.22 -16.54 3.58
N LYS A 166 5.21 -16.25 4.43
CA LYS A 166 6.59 -15.98 4.04
C LYS A 166 7.46 -17.20 4.38
N TYR A 167 8.50 -17.42 3.58
CA TYR A 167 9.37 -18.60 3.67
C TYR A 167 10.85 -18.22 3.85
N SER A 168 11.61 -19.10 4.50
CA SER A 168 13.03 -18.90 4.79
C SER A 168 13.87 -19.60 3.73
N VAL A 169 14.37 -18.85 2.76
CA VAL A 169 14.98 -19.40 1.54
C VAL A 169 16.47 -19.08 1.53
N GLU A 170 17.31 -20.01 1.08
CA GLU A 170 18.75 -19.72 0.95
C GLU A 170 18.98 -18.71 -0.16
N LEU A 171 19.72 -17.64 0.16
CA LEU A 171 20.17 -16.63 -0.79
C LEU A 171 21.65 -16.82 -1.06
N GLN A 172 22.04 -16.82 -2.32
CA GLN A 172 23.42 -16.92 -2.76
C GLN A 172 23.78 -15.73 -3.65
N ARG A 173 25.06 -15.33 -3.63
CA ARG A 173 25.65 -14.33 -4.53
C ARG A 173 26.69 -14.99 -5.42
N ASN A 174 26.71 -14.62 -6.69
CA ASN A 174 27.70 -15.13 -7.62
C ASN A 174 29.08 -14.51 -7.32
N ASP A 175 30.14 -15.32 -7.29
CA ASP A 175 31.48 -14.82 -6.95
C ASP A 175 32.17 -14.11 -8.13
N LEU A 176 31.71 -14.33 -9.36
CA LEU A 176 32.22 -13.69 -10.57
C LEU A 176 31.47 -12.39 -10.89
N ASN A 177 30.18 -12.31 -10.55
CA ASN A 177 29.34 -11.14 -10.73
C ASN A 177 28.62 -10.78 -9.41
N PRO A 178 29.17 -9.85 -8.61
CA PRO A 178 28.58 -9.45 -7.33
C PRO A 178 27.18 -8.83 -7.42
N SER A 179 26.74 -8.41 -8.61
CA SER A 179 25.37 -7.92 -8.84
C SER A 179 24.36 -9.06 -9.05
N LEU A 180 24.80 -10.29 -9.26
CA LEU A 180 23.95 -11.45 -9.54
C LEU A 180 23.73 -12.30 -8.28
N TYR A 181 22.45 -12.52 -7.99
CA TYR A 181 21.98 -13.27 -6.84
C TYR A 181 21.03 -14.38 -7.27
N ARG A 182 20.87 -15.38 -6.41
CA ARG A 182 19.83 -16.39 -6.59
C ARG A 182 19.27 -16.91 -5.28
N LEU A 183 17.97 -17.17 -5.29
CA LEU A 183 17.28 -17.95 -4.27
C LEU A 183 17.33 -19.42 -4.63
N VAL A 184 17.63 -20.30 -3.68
CA VAL A 184 17.65 -21.76 -3.88
C VAL A 184 16.31 -22.35 -3.48
N ASP A 185 15.64 -22.98 -4.45
CA ASP A 185 14.35 -23.67 -4.27
C ASP A 185 13.28 -22.84 -3.53
N PRO A 186 12.96 -21.62 -4.00
CA PRO A 186 12.09 -20.70 -3.24
C PRO A 186 10.63 -21.15 -3.10
N TYR A 187 10.14 -22.05 -3.97
CA TYR A 187 8.72 -22.37 -4.06
C TYR A 187 8.31 -23.72 -3.44
N SER A 188 9.18 -24.75 -3.40
CA SER A 188 8.80 -26.11 -2.99
C SER A 188 8.14 -26.16 -1.60
N GLU A 189 8.74 -25.46 -0.62
CA GLU A 189 8.22 -25.42 0.74
C GLU A 189 6.86 -24.73 0.81
N GLY A 190 6.70 -23.60 0.12
CA GLY A 190 5.46 -22.84 0.11
C GLY A 190 4.33 -23.57 -0.59
N LEU A 191 4.59 -24.15 -1.76
CA LEU A 191 3.62 -24.97 -2.48
C LEU A 191 3.07 -26.09 -1.59
N THR A 192 3.97 -26.79 -0.90
CA THR A 192 3.59 -27.89 0.00
C THR A 192 2.77 -27.40 1.20
N LYS A 193 3.21 -26.32 1.87
CA LYS A 193 2.59 -25.83 3.11
C LYS A 193 1.26 -25.10 2.90
N GLU A 194 1.08 -24.47 1.75
CA GLU A 194 -0.16 -23.76 1.37
C GLU A 194 -1.20 -24.71 0.77
N GLY A 195 -0.86 -26.00 0.60
CA GLY A 195 -1.79 -27.05 0.18
C GLY A 195 -1.94 -27.22 -1.32
N PHE A 196 -0.97 -26.75 -2.12
CA PHE A 196 -0.93 -27.05 -3.54
C PHE A 196 -0.56 -28.53 -3.74
N THR A 197 -1.37 -29.26 -4.53
CA THR A 197 -1.28 -30.73 -4.67
C THR A 197 -0.85 -31.18 -6.07
N SER A 198 -0.84 -30.26 -7.04
CA SER A 198 -0.33 -30.47 -8.39
C SER A 198 0.95 -29.68 -8.58
N ASN A 199 2.06 -30.41 -8.73
CA ASN A 199 3.38 -29.82 -8.94
C ASN A 199 3.70 -29.80 -10.44
N GLY A 200 4.06 -28.63 -10.92
CA GLY A 200 4.53 -28.39 -12.27
C GLY A 200 6.04 -28.49 -12.35
N ASP A 201 6.60 -28.07 -13.48
CA ASP A 201 8.03 -27.86 -13.58
C ASP A 201 8.41 -26.69 -12.65
N GLN A 202 9.44 -26.88 -11.84
CA GLN A 202 9.93 -25.84 -10.94
C GLN A 202 11.39 -25.53 -11.27
N SER A 203 11.69 -24.25 -11.43
CA SER A 203 13.07 -23.80 -11.51
C SER A 203 13.77 -24.03 -10.16
N PRO A 204 14.99 -24.61 -10.15
CA PRO A 204 15.73 -24.83 -8.91
C PRO A 204 16.22 -23.51 -8.28
N TYR A 205 16.24 -22.43 -9.07
CA TYR A 205 16.66 -21.11 -8.64
C TYR A 205 15.72 -20.04 -9.17
N VAL A 206 15.59 -18.95 -8.39
CA VAL A 206 15.13 -17.66 -8.90
C VAL A 206 16.33 -16.73 -8.86
N GLU A 207 16.83 -16.36 -10.04
CA GLU A 207 17.97 -15.46 -10.18
C GLU A 207 17.51 -14.01 -10.33
N PHE A 208 18.29 -13.08 -9.84
CA PHE A 208 18.06 -11.65 -10.09
C PHE A 208 19.39 -10.88 -10.11
N THR A 209 19.44 -9.84 -10.93
CA THR A 209 20.60 -8.98 -11.14
C THR A 209 20.26 -7.56 -10.76
N LEU A 210 21.11 -6.94 -9.93
CA LEU A 210 21.08 -5.51 -9.67
C LEU A 210 21.66 -4.77 -10.88
N LEU A 211 20.82 -4.00 -11.56
CA LEU A 211 21.22 -3.22 -12.73
C LEU A 211 21.85 -1.90 -12.31
N LYS A 212 22.81 -1.42 -13.09
CA LYS A 212 23.41 -0.09 -12.93
C LYS A 212 23.25 0.74 -14.21
N PRO A 213 23.30 2.08 -14.10
CA PRO A 213 23.34 2.94 -15.27
C PRO A 213 24.42 2.51 -16.28
N GLY A 214 24.03 2.31 -17.53
CA GLY A 214 24.85 1.82 -18.62
C GLY A 214 24.67 0.34 -18.96
N ASP A 215 24.07 -0.46 -18.07
CA ASP A 215 23.71 -1.85 -18.38
C ASP A 215 22.67 -1.92 -19.52
N LYS A 216 22.56 -3.08 -20.17
CA LYS A 216 21.62 -3.29 -21.27
C LYS A 216 20.81 -4.57 -21.09
N ILE A 217 19.49 -4.45 -21.23
CA ILE A 217 18.55 -5.56 -21.32
C ILE A 217 17.86 -5.47 -22.68
N GLY A 218 18.21 -6.39 -23.58
CA GLY A 218 17.83 -6.28 -24.99
C GLY A 218 18.33 -4.96 -25.60
N ASP A 219 17.40 -4.17 -26.15
CA ASP A 219 17.69 -2.86 -26.75
C ASP A 219 17.59 -1.70 -25.75
N VAL A 220 17.16 -1.95 -24.51
CA VAL A 220 17.01 -0.91 -23.47
C VAL A 220 18.34 -0.72 -22.75
N THR A 221 18.79 0.54 -22.69
CA THR A 221 19.96 0.94 -21.88
C THR A 221 19.47 1.55 -20.58
N ILE A 222 20.00 1.07 -19.45
CA ILE A 222 19.63 1.51 -18.11
C ILE A 222 20.24 2.88 -17.83
N THR A 223 19.44 3.77 -17.28
CA THR A 223 19.79 5.12 -16.83
C THR A 223 19.47 5.34 -15.35
N MET A 224 18.54 4.57 -14.79
CA MET A 224 18.13 4.63 -13.39
C MET A 224 19.03 3.74 -12.51
N GLU A 225 19.18 4.13 -11.25
CA GLU A 225 19.76 3.27 -10.22
C GLU A 225 18.68 2.32 -9.67
N ASP A 226 19.13 1.33 -8.89
CA ASP A 226 18.28 0.41 -8.10
C ASP A 226 17.34 -0.52 -8.86
N LEU A 227 17.34 -0.50 -10.19
CA LEU A 227 16.55 -1.44 -10.99
C LEU A 227 17.07 -2.87 -10.84
N VAL A 228 16.13 -3.83 -10.88
CA VAL A 228 16.43 -5.26 -10.78
C VAL A 228 15.89 -5.98 -11.99
N TYR A 229 16.71 -6.83 -12.60
CA TYR A 229 16.31 -7.75 -13.65
C TYR A 229 16.22 -9.17 -13.10
N PHE A 230 15.25 -9.95 -13.55
CA PHE A 230 15.22 -11.40 -13.33
C PHE A 230 14.88 -12.11 -14.65
N PRO A 231 15.50 -13.25 -14.96
CA PRO A 231 15.13 -14.04 -16.13
C PRO A 231 13.83 -14.82 -15.87
N TYR A 232 13.24 -15.35 -16.94
CA TYR A 232 12.15 -16.33 -16.85
C TYR A 232 12.44 -17.46 -15.86
N TYR A 233 11.43 -17.84 -15.07
CA TYR A 233 11.48 -19.04 -14.25
C TYR A 233 10.09 -19.67 -14.05
N CYS A 234 10.07 -20.99 -13.82
CA CYS A 234 8.85 -21.73 -13.50
C CYS A 234 8.65 -21.76 -11.99
N THR A 235 7.45 -21.38 -11.52
CA THR A 235 7.15 -21.31 -10.09
C THR A 235 6.92 -22.67 -9.43
N GLY A 236 6.76 -23.75 -10.22
CA GLY A 236 6.33 -25.06 -9.73
C GLY A 236 4.82 -25.17 -9.47
N PHE A 237 4.07 -24.07 -9.50
CA PHE A 237 2.61 -24.12 -9.43
C PHE A 237 2.03 -24.61 -10.77
N PHE A 238 1.27 -25.71 -10.71
CA PHE A 238 0.56 -26.25 -11.87
C PHE A 238 -0.94 -25.97 -11.75
N ASN A 239 -1.47 -25.18 -12.68
CA ASN A 239 -2.87 -24.78 -12.68
C ASN A 239 -3.74 -25.83 -13.38
N THR A 240 -4.57 -26.53 -12.60
CA THR A 240 -5.54 -27.52 -13.09
C THR A 240 -6.95 -26.96 -13.27
N SER A 241 -7.17 -25.68 -12.95
CA SER A 241 -8.48 -25.03 -13.09
C SER A 241 -8.90 -24.97 -14.56
N ASN A 242 -10.19 -25.12 -14.83
CA ASN A 242 -10.77 -25.01 -16.18
C ASN A 242 -10.03 -25.85 -17.26
N ASP A 243 -9.48 -27.00 -16.85
CA ASP A 243 -8.70 -27.89 -17.71
C ASP A 243 -7.44 -27.26 -18.36
N TYR A 244 -6.94 -26.13 -17.83
CA TYR A 244 -5.73 -25.48 -18.38
C TYR A 244 -4.52 -26.41 -18.36
N ASN A 245 -4.32 -27.15 -17.25
CA ASN A 245 -3.26 -28.14 -17.09
C ASN A 245 -1.89 -27.63 -17.55
N THR A 246 -1.48 -26.49 -16.99
CA THR A 246 -0.29 -25.75 -17.43
C THR A 246 0.48 -25.15 -16.25
N ASN A 247 1.78 -24.98 -16.43
CA ASN A 247 2.63 -24.29 -15.46
C ASN A 247 2.26 -22.82 -15.38
N VAL A 248 2.42 -22.25 -14.18
CA VAL A 248 2.44 -20.80 -13.99
C VAL A 248 3.88 -20.35 -13.92
N ASP A 249 4.26 -19.56 -14.91
CA ASP A 249 5.62 -19.06 -15.08
C ASP A 249 5.69 -17.59 -14.70
N ALA A 250 6.84 -17.13 -14.21
CA ALA A 250 7.10 -15.73 -13.93
C ALA A 250 7.99 -15.14 -15.02
N HIS A 251 7.54 -14.04 -15.61
CA HIS A 251 8.27 -13.30 -16.63
C HIS A 251 8.56 -11.88 -16.18
N HIS A 252 9.77 -11.42 -16.49
CA HIS A 252 10.12 -10.01 -16.34
C HIS A 252 9.39 -9.19 -17.42
N PRO A 253 8.97 -7.94 -17.12
CA PRO A 253 8.25 -7.12 -18.10
C PRO A 253 9.00 -6.92 -19.43
N SER A 254 10.34 -7.04 -19.45
CA SER A 254 11.16 -7.01 -20.67
C SER A 254 10.78 -8.05 -21.72
N ASP A 255 10.17 -9.17 -21.30
CA ASP A 255 9.78 -10.26 -22.21
C ASP A 255 8.58 -9.87 -23.09
N PHE A 256 7.92 -8.75 -22.78
CA PHE A 256 6.73 -8.26 -23.48
C PHE A 256 7.04 -6.97 -24.22
N SER A 257 6.83 -6.95 -25.53
CA SER A 257 7.10 -5.78 -26.38
C SER A 257 6.39 -4.50 -25.92
N SER A 258 5.19 -4.62 -25.34
CA SER A 258 4.43 -3.48 -24.79
C SER A 258 4.97 -2.94 -23.48
N LEU A 259 5.86 -3.66 -22.81
CA LEU A 259 6.45 -3.32 -21.51
C LEU A 259 7.98 -3.23 -21.59
N ASN A 260 8.56 -3.31 -22.79
CA ASN A 260 10.02 -3.30 -23.01
C ASN A 260 10.59 -1.86 -22.97
N SER A 261 10.49 -1.22 -21.81
CA SER A 261 11.00 0.12 -21.55
C SER A 261 11.40 0.26 -20.09
N GLU A 262 12.46 1.01 -19.81
CA GLU A 262 12.96 1.22 -18.45
C GLU A 262 11.89 1.76 -17.49
N ALA A 263 11.06 2.71 -17.94
CA ALA A 263 9.99 3.29 -17.12
C ALA A 263 8.96 2.23 -16.65
N ALA A 264 8.72 1.19 -17.44
CA ALA A 264 7.81 0.11 -17.09
C ALA A 264 8.42 -0.92 -16.11
N TRP A 265 9.71 -0.83 -15.81
CA TRP A 265 10.43 -1.80 -14.98
C TRP A 265 10.67 -1.33 -13.55
N THR A 266 10.26 -0.11 -13.20
CA THR A 266 10.48 0.55 -11.91
C THR A 266 9.87 -0.17 -10.69
N PHE A 267 9.01 -1.15 -10.91
CA PHE A 267 8.49 -2.03 -9.86
C PHE A 267 9.41 -3.21 -9.51
N ASN A 268 10.44 -3.45 -10.33
CA ASN A 268 11.53 -4.38 -10.04
C ASN A 268 12.73 -3.57 -9.55
N ARG A 269 12.89 -3.51 -8.23
CA ARG A 269 13.84 -2.58 -7.62
C ARG A 269 14.42 -3.08 -6.30
N VAL A 270 15.56 -2.53 -5.93
CA VAL A 270 16.06 -2.56 -4.55
C VAL A 270 15.13 -1.69 -3.70
N LEU A 271 14.71 -2.22 -2.55
CA LEU A 271 13.83 -1.51 -1.62
C LEU A 271 14.61 -0.62 -0.66
N GLN A 272 15.77 -1.10 -0.20
CA GLN A 272 16.67 -0.40 0.72
C GLN A 272 18.04 -1.07 0.67
N TYR A 273 19.09 -0.32 0.99
CA TYR A 273 20.45 -0.83 1.18
C TYR A 273 20.84 -0.88 2.66
N GLN A 274 21.72 -1.80 2.98
CA GLN A 274 22.45 -1.85 4.24
C GLN A 274 23.65 -0.90 4.19
N ALA A 275 24.22 -0.57 5.35
CA ALA A 275 25.36 0.35 5.46
C ALA A 275 26.61 -0.10 4.68
N ASP A 276 26.74 -1.39 4.38
CA ASP A 276 27.84 -1.95 3.58
C ASP A 276 27.59 -1.90 2.06
N GLY A 277 26.46 -1.32 1.63
CA GLY A 277 26.06 -1.20 0.24
C GLY A 277 25.41 -2.46 -0.33
N THR A 278 25.20 -3.51 0.45
CA THR A 278 24.40 -4.67 0.02
C THR A 278 22.90 -4.37 0.16
N PRO A 279 22.03 -4.97 -0.67
CA PRO A 279 20.58 -4.79 -0.48
C PRO A 279 20.13 -5.29 0.90
N ALA A 280 19.25 -4.54 1.54
CA ALA A 280 18.46 -4.99 2.68
C ALA A 280 17.19 -5.71 2.20
N GLY A 281 16.61 -5.28 1.09
CA GLY A 281 15.52 -5.98 0.44
C GLY A 281 15.39 -5.66 -1.04
N VAL A 282 14.81 -6.59 -1.79
CA VAL A 282 14.55 -6.51 -3.23
C VAL A 282 13.09 -6.85 -3.49
N GLN A 283 12.48 -6.15 -4.44
CA GLN A 283 11.16 -6.46 -4.97
C GLN A 283 11.23 -6.90 -6.42
N LEU A 284 10.49 -7.95 -6.76
CA LEU A 284 10.21 -8.35 -8.13
C LEU A 284 8.71 -8.21 -8.40
N ALA A 285 8.38 -7.74 -9.60
CA ALA A 285 7.03 -7.50 -10.09
C ALA A 285 6.82 -8.28 -11.40
N PRO A 286 6.55 -9.60 -11.31
CA PRO A 286 6.42 -10.45 -12.47
C PRO A 286 5.09 -10.29 -13.20
N TYR A 287 5.11 -10.58 -14.50
CA TYR A 287 3.93 -11.05 -15.19
C TYR A 287 3.84 -12.57 -14.97
N TYR A 288 2.82 -13.07 -14.27
CA TYR A 288 2.59 -14.51 -14.18
C TYR A 288 1.87 -14.99 -15.43
N TYR A 289 2.47 -15.89 -16.18
CA TYR A 289 1.99 -16.32 -17.48
C TYR A 289 1.72 -17.82 -17.51
N MET A 290 0.63 -18.20 -18.18
CA MET A 290 0.29 -19.57 -18.52
C MET A 290 0.36 -19.70 -20.03
N ASN A 291 1.28 -20.54 -20.51
CA ASN A 291 1.56 -20.65 -21.94
C ASN A 291 0.28 -20.98 -22.74
N GLY A 292 -0.07 -20.11 -23.69
CA GLY A 292 -1.27 -20.26 -24.53
C GLY A 292 -2.61 -19.87 -23.88
N HIS A 293 -2.61 -19.50 -22.59
CA HIS A 293 -3.83 -19.21 -21.82
C HIS A 293 -3.89 -17.78 -21.25
N GLY A 294 -2.84 -16.97 -21.42
CA GLY A 294 -2.75 -15.63 -20.86
C GLY A 294 -2.17 -15.63 -19.46
N GLY A 295 -2.49 -14.64 -18.63
CA GLY A 295 -1.96 -14.59 -17.27
C GLY A 295 -2.33 -13.33 -16.50
N TRP A 296 -1.60 -13.08 -15.43
CA TRP A 296 -1.84 -12.00 -14.47
C TRP A 296 -0.68 -11.00 -14.53
N ASN A 297 -1.01 -9.79 -14.98
CA ASN A 297 -0.04 -8.72 -15.07
C ASN A 297 0.13 -8.03 -13.71
N ASN A 298 1.19 -8.38 -12.98
CA ASN A 298 1.58 -7.70 -11.75
C ASN A 298 2.81 -6.79 -11.93
N THR A 299 3.18 -6.47 -13.18
CA THR A 299 4.40 -5.72 -13.48
C THR A 299 4.41 -4.28 -12.96
N GLN A 300 3.26 -3.76 -12.54
CA GLN A 300 3.08 -2.41 -12.00
C GLN A 300 2.53 -2.43 -10.57
N ALA A 301 2.81 -3.50 -9.80
CA ALA A 301 2.31 -3.67 -8.45
C ALA A 301 3.45 -3.86 -7.45
N ASP A 302 3.34 -3.19 -6.32
CA ASP A 302 4.26 -3.35 -5.18
C ASP A 302 3.91 -4.57 -4.34
N GLY A 303 4.91 -5.10 -3.64
CA GLY A 303 4.78 -6.17 -2.65
C GLY A 303 4.51 -7.56 -3.22
N ILE A 304 4.54 -7.75 -4.54
CA ILE A 304 4.22 -9.03 -5.18
C ILE A 304 5.23 -10.10 -4.81
N ILE A 305 6.50 -9.90 -5.16
CA ILE A 305 7.59 -10.70 -4.62
C ILE A 305 8.49 -9.80 -3.82
N THR A 306 8.76 -10.16 -2.57
CA THR A 306 9.75 -9.47 -1.73
C THR A 306 10.78 -10.44 -1.19
N ILE A 307 12.04 -10.03 -1.23
CA ILE A 307 13.20 -10.79 -0.79
C ILE A 307 13.93 -9.93 0.22
N ILE A 308 13.81 -10.25 1.51
CA ILE A 308 14.53 -9.55 2.57
C ILE A 308 15.82 -10.31 2.88
N PHE A 309 16.95 -9.61 2.78
CA PHE A 309 18.27 -10.21 2.91
C PHE A 309 18.50 -10.74 4.34
N PRO A 310 19.37 -11.74 4.51
CA PRO A 310 19.64 -12.34 5.82
C PRO A 310 20.04 -11.29 6.88
N GLY A 311 19.32 -11.24 7.98
CA GLY A 311 19.59 -10.31 9.10
C GLY A 311 19.11 -8.87 8.89
N ALA A 312 18.56 -8.54 7.72
CA ALA A 312 18.04 -7.21 7.44
C ALA A 312 16.61 -7.03 7.94
N SER A 313 16.27 -5.79 8.30
CA SER A 313 14.91 -5.31 8.55
C SER A 313 14.68 -4.07 7.72
N LEU A 314 13.63 -4.05 6.91
CA LEU A 314 13.26 -2.85 6.18
C LEU A 314 12.73 -1.79 7.13
N LYS A 315 13.24 -0.57 6.97
CA LYS A 315 12.79 0.59 7.72
C LYS A 315 11.77 1.38 6.92
N ASP A 316 10.70 1.82 7.59
CA ASP A 316 9.68 2.68 7.01
C ASP A 316 9.92 4.13 7.42
N TYR A 317 10.78 4.81 6.67
CA TYR A 317 11.02 6.24 6.83
C TYR A 317 10.08 7.11 5.97
N THR A 318 9.02 6.54 5.39
CA THR A 318 8.16 7.29 4.46
C THR A 318 7.55 8.53 5.12
N ILE A 319 7.36 9.58 4.33
CA ILE A 319 6.66 10.80 4.75
C ILE A 319 5.68 11.16 3.66
N ASN A 320 4.46 11.52 4.02
CA ASN A 320 3.52 12.14 3.10
C ASN A 320 3.09 13.51 3.62
N VAL A 321 2.99 14.46 2.70
CA VAL A 321 2.56 15.84 2.99
C VAL A 321 1.37 16.16 2.10
N GLU A 322 0.23 16.44 2.71
CA GLU A 322 -0.99 16.84 1.99
C GLU A 322 -1.45 18.22 2.47
N TYR A 323 -1.51 19.19 1.55
CA TYR A 323 -2.08 20.50 1.86
C TYR A 323 -3.61 20.39 1.97
N LYS A 324 -4.16 20.75 3.12
CA LYS A 324 -5.59 20.66 3.44
C LYS A 324 -6.35 21.97 3.32
N GLY A 325 -5.64 23.08 3.13
CA GLY A 325 -6.24 24.40 3.00
C GLY A 325 -5.63 25.39 3.98
N ARG A 326 -6.35 26.47 4.27
CA ARG A 326 -5.88 27.52 5.16
C ARG A 326 -6.75 27.64 6.40
N PHE A 327 -6.15 28.12 7.48
CA PHE A 327 -6.83 28.48 8.70
C PHE A 327 -6.47 29.92 9.06
N THR A 328 -7.46 30.74 9.39
CA THR A 328 -7.24 32.08 9.95
C THR A 328 -7.74 32.06 11.37
N ASN A 329 -6.88 32.36 12.33
CA ASN A 329 -7.28 32.40 13.73
C ASN A 329 -8.12 33.65 14.03
N VAL A 330 -8.69 33.73 15.24
CA VAL A 330 -9.48 34.89 15.69
C VAL A 330 -8.69 36.20 15.79
N GLY A 331 -7.35 36.13 15.80
CA GLY A 331 -6.45 37.27 15.77
C GLY A 331 -6.14 37.77 14.36
N GLY A 332 -6.58 37.05 13.32
CA GLY A 332 -6.28 37.36 11.92
C GLY A 332 -4.96 36.74 11.41
N ASP A 333 -4.27 35.92 12.20
CA ASP A 333 -3.08 35.22 11.75
C ASP A 333 -3.46 34.07 10.81
N ASN A 334 -2.72 33.93 9.72
CA ASN A 334 -2.99 32.94 8.68
C ASN A 334 -2.03 31.75 8.81
N TYR A 335 -2.55 30.57 8.54
CA TYR A 335 -1.84 29.30 8.59
C TYR A 335 -2.16 28.50 7.34
N ALA A 336 -1.15 27.84 6.77
CA ALA A 336 -1.38 26.70 5.90
C ALA A 336 -1.60 25.47 6.76
N VAL A 337 -2.66 24.72 6.48
CA VAL A 337 -3.00 23.48 7.17
C VAL A 337 -2.53 22.33 6.31
N ALA A 338 -1.76 21.42 6.89
CA ALA A 338 -1.22 20.26 6.20
C ALA A 338 -1.37 19.01 7.04
N ASP A 339 -1.79 17.91 6.42
CA ASP A 339 -1.72 16.60 7.05
C ASP A 339 -0.36 15.98 6.72
N ILE A 340 0.37 15.61 7.78
CA ILE A 340 1.66 14.95 7.68
C ILE A 340 1.51 13.53 8.19
N GLN A 341 1.84 12.55 7.35
CA GLN A 341 1.87 11.15 7.72
C GLN A 341 3.32 10.68 7.81
N LEU A 342 3.72 10.18 8.97
CA LEU A 342 5.03 9.61 9.22
C LEU A 342 4.96 8.07 9.13
N GLY A 343 6.00 7.48 8.53
CA GLY A 343 6.27 6.06 8.53
C GLY A 343 6.71 5.56 9.91
N ALA A 344 6.64 4.25 10.11
CA ALA A 344 6.81 3.63 11.43
C ALA A 344 8.20 3.87 12.08
N ASP A 345 9.24 4.06 11.27
CA ASP A 345 10.61 4.28 11.74
C ASP A 345 11.03 5.76 11.76
N VAL A 346 10.14 6.70 11.38
CA VAL A 346 10.41 8.14 11.52
C VAL A 346 10.23 8.57 12.98
N GLU A 347 11.32 9.02 13.61
CA GLU A 347 11.30 9.48 15.01
C GLU A 347 10.67 10.86 15.16
N ASN A 348 11.00 11.77 14.26
CA ASN A 348 10.44 13.11 14.16
C ASN A 348 10.62 13.67 12.74
N ALA A 349 9.89 14.73 12.41
CA ALA A 349 10.07 15.47 11.17
C ALA A 349 10.03 16.97 11.44
N LYS A 350 10.82 17.73 10.66
CA LYS A 350 10.76 19.19 10.62
C LYS A 350 10.00 19.63 9.39
N VAL A 351 8.96 20.45 9.60
CA VAL A 351 8.05 20.91 8.56
C VAL A 351 8.16 22.43 8.42
N VAL A 352 8.38 22.89 7.20
CA VAL A 352 8.42 24.32 6.85
C VAL A 352 7.49 24.60 5.68
N MET A 353 7.00 25.83 5.59
CA MET A 353 6.40 26.37 4.38
C MET A 353 7.33 27.45 3.82
N VAL A 354 7.60 27.39 2.52
CA VAL A 354 8.41 28.38 1.80
C VAL A 354 7.63 28.94 0.61
N GLU A 355 7.91 30.18 0.24
CA GLU A 355 7.40 30.77 -1.00
C GLU A 355 8.13 30.16 -2.22
N GLY A 356 7.39 29.93 -3.30
CA GLY A 356 7.89 29.29 -4.52
C GLY A 356 7.97 27.77 -4.43
N ASN A 357 8.84 27.17 -5.24
CA ASN A 357 9.01 25.72 -5.40
C ASN A 357 10.49 25.28 -5.39
N ASP A 358 11.38 26.06 -4.79
CA ASP A 358 12.79 25.68 -4.61
C ASP A 358 12.93 24.73 -3.40
N ILE A 359 12.56 23.47 -3.64
CA ILE A 359 12.54 22.42 -2.61
C ILE A 359 13.94 22.17 -2.06
N GLN A 360 14.98 22.23 -2.90
CA GLN A 360 16.35 21.96 -2.47
C GLN A 360 16.88 23.02 -1.52
N ALA A 361 16.58 24.30 -1.78
CA ALA A 361 16.93 25.37 -0.85
C ALA A 361 16.24 25.20 0.51
N ALA A 362 14.97 24.79 0.52
CA ALA A 362 14.22 24.52 1.75
C ALA A 362 14.80 23.34 2.54
N ILE A 363 15.13 22.23 1.87
CA ILE A 363 15.80 21.07 2.50
C ILE A 363 17.12 21.50 3.14
N ASN A 364 17.98 22.17 2.37
CA ASN A 364 19.29 22.61 2.87
C ASN A 364 19.15 23.53 4.09
N GLY A 365 18.18 24.46 4.05
CA GLY A 365 17.92 25.36 5.17
C GLY A 365 17.42 24.67 6.43
N ILE A 366 16.63 23.60 6.30
CA ILE A 366 16.23 22.77 7.45
C ILE A 366 17.45 22.05 8.03
N LEU A 367 18.29 21.47 7.16
CA LEU A 367 19.44 20.65 7.56
C LEU A 367 20.56 21.48 8.21
N ASP A 368 20.81 22.69 7.72
CA ASP A 368 21.83 23.59 8.29
C ASP A 368 21.31 24.47 9.45
N GLY A 369 20.00 24.42 9.71
CA GLY A 369 19.33 25.15 10.78
C GLY A 369 19.05 26.62 10.49
N SER A 370 19.24 27.09 9.25
CA SER A 370 18.90 28.46 8.83
C SER A 370 17.39 28.67 8.62
N LEU A 371 16.62 27.61 8.38
CA LEU A 371 15.16 27.62 8.37
C LEU A 371 14.64 26.89 9.61
N GLU A 372 14.03 27.65 10.52
CA GLU A 372 13.32 27.11 11.66
C GLU A 372 11.99 26.52 11.20
N GLY A 373 11.71 25.27 11.60
CA GLY A 373 10.50 24.55 11.21
C GLY A 373 9.75 24.00 12.41
N ILE A 374 8.51 23.60 12.19
CA ILE A 374 7.69 22.93 13.19
C ILE A 374 8.18 21.50 13.30
N GLU A 375 8.59 21.11 14.50
CA GLU A 375 8.96 19.72 14.79
C GLU A 375 7.71 18.93 15.18
N ILE A 376 7.51 17.79 14.52
CA ILE A 376 6.44 16.85 14.82
C ILE A 376 7.04 15.46 15.08
N SER A 377 6.47 14.71 16.01
CA SER A 377 6.88 13.33 16.31
C SER A 377 5.77 12.32 16.11
N GLN A 378 4.62 12.75 15.57
CA GLN A 378 3.44 11.93 15.31
C GLN A 378 2.71 12.46 14.08
N SER A 379 2.07 11.56 13.33
CA SER A 379 1.21 11.94 12.21
C SER A 379 0.02 12.78 12.67
N GLY A 380 -0.40 13.72 11.84
CA GLY A 380 -1.55 14.57 12.12
C GLY A 380 -1.54 15.87 11.32
N SER A 381 -2.52 16.71 11.65
CA SER A 381 -2.66 18.04 11.03
C SER A 381 -1.72 19.04 11.68
N VAL A 382 -1.02 19.81 10.86
CA VAL A 382 -0.03 20.82 11.25
C VAL A 382 -0.47 22.18 10.69
N ASN A 383 -0.58 23.17 11.58
CA ASN A 383 -0.86 24.55 11.21
C ASN A 383 0.46 25.31 11.08
N ILE A 384 0.87 25.62 9.85
CA ILE A 384 2.12 26.29 9.52
C ILE A 384 1.85 27.79 9.36
N PRO A 385 2.32 28.66 10.28
CA PRO A 385 2.11 30.09 10.19
C PRO A 385 2.65 30.64 8.86
N SER A 386 1.87 31.45 8.17
CA SER A 386 2.29 32.01 6.89
C SER A 386 1.60 33.34 6.57
N THR A 387 2.40 34.29 6.09
CA THR A 387 1.93 35.55 5.50
C THR A 387 2.09 35.56 3.98
N ALA A 388 2.45 34.41 3.40
CA ALA A 388 2.76 34.29 1.98
C ALA A 388 1.54 34.55 1.10
N ASN A 389 1.81 34.95 -0.14
CA ASN A 389 0.82 35.08 -1.19
C ASN A 389 1.40 34.60 -2.52
N GLY A 390 0.69 33.73 -3.21
CA GLY A 390 1.11 33.06 -4.44
C GLY A 390 1.58 31.61 -4.19
N LEU A 391 2.30 31.07 -5.17
CA LEU A 391 2.83 29.72 -5.12
C LEU A 391 3.72 29.51 -3.91
N CYS A 392 3.46 28.46 -3.14
CA CYS A 392 4.21 28.05 -1.97
C CYS A 392 4.43 26.53 -1.98
N SER A 393 5.39 26.07 -1.19
CA SER A 393 5.64 24.65 -0.93
C SER A 393 5.72 24.37 0.56
N ILE A 394 5.10 23.28 1.00
CA ILE A 394 5.38 22.68 2.30
C ILE A 394 6.42 21.60 2.09
N VAL A 395 7.48 21.62 2.89
CA VAL A 395 8.59 20.66 2.85
C VAL A 395 8.73 20.04 4.25
N ALA A 396 8.75 18.72 4.31
CA ALA A 396 8.96 17.95 5.53
C ALA A 396 10.22 17.09 5.37
N VAL A 397 11.16 17.23 6.31
CA VAL A 397 12.35 16.37 6.41
C VAL A 397 12.19 15.48 7.64
N GLY A 398 12.17 14.17 7.44
CA GLY A 398 12.08 13.19 8.52
C GLY A 398 13.45 12.77 9.01
N TYR A 399 13.50 12.41 10.28
CA TYR A 399 14.69 11.97 10.99
C TYR A 399 14.45 10.62 11.63
N GLY A 400 15.48 9.79 11.64
CA GLY A 400 15.50 8.49 12.27
C GLY A 400 16.93 8.05 12.51
N GLU A 401 17.18 7.34 13.61
CA GLU A 401 18.52 6.88 13.98
C GLU A 401 19.56 8.02 14.12
N GLY A 402 19.09 9.23 14.43
CA GLY A 402 19.94 10.41 14.62
C GLY A 402 20.37 11.14 13.34
N GLU A 403 19.89 10.71 12.17
CA GLU A 403 20.19 11.33 10.87
C GLU A 403 18.91 11.67 10.09
N SER A 404 19.00 12.58 9.11
CA SER A 404 17.90 12.86 8.18
C SER A 404 17.72 11.68 7.22
N GLN A 405 16.47 11.25 7.02
CA GLN A 405 16.13 10.06 6.25
C GLN A 405 15.44 10.43 4.93
N GLU A 406 14.15 10.72 4.99
CA GLU A 406 13.32 11.00 3.81
C GLU A 406 12.79 12.43 3.79
N VAL A 407 12.42 12.88 2.60
CA VAL A 407 11.82 14.20 2.39
C VAL A 407 10.54 14.06 1.59
N ALA A 408 9.50 14.77 2.02
CA ALA A 408 8.26 14.92 1.26
C ALA A 408 7.88 16.39 1.13
N TYR A 409 7.20 16.71 0.04
CA TYR A 409 6.73 18.06 -0.21
C TYR A 409 5.45 18.09 -1.02
N THR A 410 4.74 19.21 -0.93
CA THR A 410 3.62 19.54 -1.82
C THR A 410 3.65 21.03 -2.13
N SER A 411 3.25 21.39 -3.35
CA SER A 411 3.23 22.78 -3.82
C SER A 411 1.81 23.20 -4.19
N PHE A 412 1.43 24.42 -3.79
CA PHE A 412 0.06 24.91 -3.90
C PHE A 412 0.05 26.45 -3.96
N GLU A 413 -1.03 27.01 -4.50
CA GLU A 413 -1.29 28.44 -4.40
C GLU A 413 -1.83 28.75 -3.00
N PHE A 414 -1.19 29.70 -2.32
CA PHE A 414 -1.59 30.16 -1.00
C PHE A 414 -1.90 31.66 -1.03
N SER A 415 -2.86 32.09 -0.23
CA SER A 415 -3.08 33.51 0.02
C SER A 415 -3.50 33.69 1.47
N ALA A 416 -2.62 34.34 2.24
CA ALA A 416 -2.98 34.97 3.49
C ALA A 416 -4.00 36.08 3.18
N GLY A 417 -5.29 35.76 3.27
CA GLY A 417 -6.38 36.61 2.81
C GLY A 417 -6.45 37.95 3.55
N THR A 418 -7.01 38.95 2.90
CA THR A 418 -7.48 40.20 3.54
C THR A 418 -8.99 40.10 3.69
N ASP A 419 -9.53 40.15 4.92
CA ASP A 419 -10.96 40.03 5.25
C ASP A 419 -11.90 40.80 4.30
N ARG A 420 -12.56 40.10 3.38
CA ARG A 420 -13.63 40.67 2.55
C ARG A 420 -14.99 40.15 3.01
N TRP A 421 -15.69 40.99 3.76
CA TRP A 421 -17.07 40.76 4.19
C TRP A 421 -18.02 41.59 3.33
N MET A 422 -19.02 40.95 2.72
CA MET A 422 -20.04 41.60 1.90
C MET A 422 -21.33 41.71 2.69
N SER A 423 -21.89 42.92 2.79
CA SER A 423 -23.20 43.11 3.41
C SER A 423 -24.29 42.44 2.57
N LEU A 424 -25.13 41.62 3.22
CA LEU A 424 -26.33 41.04 2.61
C LEU A 424 -27.58 41.89 2.91
N GLY A 425 -27.45 42.94 3.72
CA GLY A 425 -28.55 43.76 4.22
C GLY A 425 -28.96 43.34 5.63
N THR A 426 -30.25 43.38 5.92
CA THR A 426 -30.79 43.22 7.28
C THR A 426 -31.39 41.84 7.49
N ALA A 427 -30.92 41.12 8.51
CA ALA A 427 -31.51 39.89 9.02
C ALA A 427 -32.50 40.17 10.16
N LEU A 428 -33.44 39.25 10.39
CA LEU A 428 -34.21 39.21 11.64
C LEU A 428 -33.51 38.27 12.62
N TYR A 429 -33.05 38.82 13.74
CA TYR A 429 -32.40 38.08 14.81
C TYR A 429 -33.35 37.89 15.99
N THR A 430 -33.66 36.65 16.33
CA THR A 430 -34.33 36.26 17.58
C THR A 430 -33.29 35.80 18.58
N GLU A 431 -33.19 36.51 19.71
CA GLU A 431 -32.15 36.33 20.72
C GLU A 431 -32.63 35.34 21.81
N ASP A 432 -31.80 34.34 22.16
CA ASP A 432 -32.09 33.35 23.22
C ASP A 432 -30.81 32.91 23.98
N LEU A 433 -29.86 33.81 24.17
CA LEU A 433 -28.58 33.63 24.88
C LEU A 433 -28.57 34.49 26.15
N MET A 434 -28.57 35.81 26.01
CA MET A 434 -28.62 36.75 27.11
C MET A 434 -29.97 36.72 27.82
N THR A 435 -31.08 36.71 27.07
CA THR A 435 -32.44 36.50 27.59
C THR A 435 -32.59 35.20 28.38
N THR A 436 -31.81 34.16 28.04
CA THR A 436 -31.72 32.92 28.81
C THR A 436 -31.10 33.13 30.20
N LEU A 437 -30.03 33.94 30.31
CA LEU A 437 -29.36 34.23 31.59
C LEU A 437 -30.22 35.07 32.54
N TYR A 438 -31.03 35.98 31.96
CA TYR A 438 -31.83 36.96 32.71
C TYR A 438 -33.32 36.64 32.78
N LYS A 439 -33.78 35.56 32.13
CA LYS A 439 -35.18 35.07 32.12
C LYS A 439 -36.18 36.19 31.75
N VAL A 440 -35.92 36.79 30.61
CA VAL A 440 -36.77 37.80 29.96
C VAL A 440 -37.26 37.26 28.61
N ASP A 441 -38.24 37.92 28.01
CA ASP A 441 -38.82 37.50 26.73
C ASP A 441 -37.76 37.58 25.61
N ASN A 442 -37.79 36.65 24.66
CA ASN A 442 -36.86 36.61 23.53
C ASN A 442 -37.25 37.65 22.45
N PRO A 443 -36.54 38.79 22.33
CA PRO A 443 -36.88 39.79 21.33
C PRO A 443 -36.48 39.30 19.94
N THR A 444 -37.23 39.77 18.94
CA THR A 444 -36.82 39.69 17.53
C THR A 444 -36.66 41.10 16.99
N TYR A 445 -35.51 41.39 16.41
CA TYR A 445 -35.16 42.71 15.91
C TYR A 445 -34.24 42.62 14.69
N GLU A 446 -34.07 43.75 14.01
CA GLU A 446 -33.32 43.88 12.78
C GLU A 446 -31.83 44.10 13.07
N VAL A 447 -30.97 43.33 12.42
CA VAL A 447 -29.50 43.42 12.56
C VAL A 447 -28.86 43.29 11.19
N GLU A 448 -27.86 44.11 10.88
CA GLU A 448 -27.09 43.94 9.64
C GLU A 448 -26.39 42.57 9.66
N ILE A 449 -26.45 41.85 8.54
CA ILE A 449 -25.74 40.61 8.32
C ILE A 449 -24.80 40.73 7.12
N GLN A 450 -23.60 40.17 7.27
CA GLN A 450 -22.60 40.12 6.21
C GLN A 450 -22.19 38.66 5.98
N GLU A 451 -21.78 38.34 4.75
CA GLU A 451 -21.22 37.05 4.38
C GLU A 451 -19.75 37.21 3.97
N ASN A 452 -18.92 36.25 4.35
CA ASN A 452 -17.53 36.23 3.95
C ASN A 452 -17.42 35.88 2.46
N SER A 453 -16.84 36.77 1.64
CA SER A 453 -16.76 36.52 0.19
C SER A 453 -15.78 35.41 -0.20
N GLU A 454 -14.86 35.07 0.70
CA GLU A 454 -13.88 33.99 0.48
C GLU A 454 -14.35 32.66 1.09
N ASN A 455 -15.24 32.70 2.08
CA ASN A 455 -15.86 31.53 2.70
C ASN A 455 -17.40 31.65 2.65
N PRO A 456 -18.03 31.44 1.47
CA PRO A 456 -19.49 31.44 1.36
C PRO A 456 -20.14 30.48 2.36
N GLY A 457 -21.22 30.91 3.01
CA GLY A 457 -21.84 30.21 4.14
C GLY A 457 -21.29 30.59 5.52
N VAL A 458 -20.23 31.41 5.63
CA VAL A 458 -19.84 32.03 6.90
C VAL A 458 -20.47 33.42 6.99
N TYR A 459 -21.35 33.58 7.97
CA TYR A 459 -22.09 34.82 8.21
C TYR A 459 -21.60 35.53 9.47
N ARG A 460 -21.76 36.86 9.51
CA ARG A 460 -21.64 37.62 10.74
C ARG A 460 -22.77 38.63 10.90
N LEU A 461 -23.39 38.67 12.08
CA LEU A 461 -24.24 39.80 12.47
C LEU A 461 -23.37 40.94 12.98
N VAL A 462 -23.66 42.17 12.58
CA VAL A 462 -22.93 43.37 13.00
C VAL A 462 -23.66 44.03 14.17
N ASN A 463 -22.97 44.16 15.31
CA ASN A 463 -23.47 44.73 16.55
C ASN A 463 -24.83 44.16 17.00
N PRO A 464 -24.97 42.82 17.12
CA PRO A 464 -26.24 42.22 17.53
C PRO A 464 -26.72 42.72 18.90
N TYR A 465 -25.79 43.00 19.82
CA TYR A 465 -26.08 43.63 21.11
C TYR A 465 -25.70 45.12 21.14
N GLY A 466 -25.88 45.82 20.02
CA GLY A 466 -25.67 47.27 19.91
C GLY A 466 -26.95 48.07 20.13
N GLU A 467 -27.09 49.20 19.42
CA GLU A 467 -28.22 50.14 19.53
C GLU A 467 -29.58 49.50 19.25
N ALA A 468 -29.66 48.54 18.33
CA ALA A 468 -30.92 47.91 17.93
C ALA A 468 -31.46 46.88 18.95
N TYR A 469 -30.66 46.47 19.93
CA TYR A 469 -31.08 45.47 20.91
C TYR A 469 -32.09 46.06 21.91
N PRO A 470 -33.32 45.53 22.03
CA PRO A 470 -34.39 46.18 22.80
C PRO A 470 -34.16 46.34 24.31
N TYR A 471 -33.16 45.65 24.88
CA TYR A 471 -32.85 45.69 26.31
C TYR A 471 -31.59 46.50 26.64
N ASN A 472 -30.96 47.15 25.65
CA ASN A 472 -29.80 47.99 25.87
C ASN A 472 -30.18 49.45 26.12
N GLU A 473 -29.42 50.10 27.01
CA GLU A 473 -29.38 51.55 27.17
C GLU A 473 -28.02 52.10 26.72
N PRO A 474 -27.93 53.39 26.31
CA PRO A 474 -26.65 54.00 25.95
C PRO A 474 -25.59 53.81 27.04
N GLY A 475 -24.45 53.18 26.68
CA GLY A 475 -23.35 52.84 27.59
C GLY A 475 -23.29 51.38 28.05
N ASP A 476 -24.26 50.53 27.67
CA ASP A 476 -24.26 49.10 27.98
C ASP A 476 -23.35 48.24 27.07
N TRP A 477 -23.01 48.74 25.88
CA TRP A 477 -22.13 48.09 24.92
C TRP A 477 -20.95 48.99 24.55
N ASP A 478 -19.84 48.39 24.12
CA ASP A 478 -18.70 49.13 23.58
C ASP A 478 -19.04 49.59 22.16
N ASP A 479 -19.22 50.91 21.97
CA ASP A 479 -19.51 51.54 20.69
C ASP A 479 -18.25 52.07 19.98
N SER A 480 -17.06 51.85 20.54
CA SER A 480 -15.80 52.29 19.95
C SER A 480 -15.34 51.43 18.76
N GLN A 481 -15.93 50.23 18.62
CA GLN A 481 -15.65 49.27 17.56
C GLN A 481 -16.89 48.45 17.24
N ASN A 482 -16.87 47.76 16.10
CA ASN A 482 -17.92 46.79 15.80
C ASN A 482 -17.66 45.46 16.51
N HIS A 483 -18.73 44.85 16.98
CA HIS A 483 -18.76 43.51 17.54
C HIS A 483 -19.58 42.60 16.63
N TYR A 484 -19.13 41.36 16.48
CA TYR A 484 -19.70 40.44 15.50
C TYR A 484 -20.17 39.16 16.16
N LEU A 485 -21.34 38.68 15.77
CA LEU A 485 -21.73 37.27 15.96
C LEU A 485 -21.43 36.51 14.68
N VAL A 486 -20.30 35.79 14.65
CA VAL A 486 -19.87 34.96 13.52
C VAL A 486 -20.48 33.57 13.65
N ILE A 487 -21.10 33.10 12.57
CA ILE A 487 -21.77 31.81 12.46
C ILE A 487 -21.21 31.08 11.24
N ASN A 488 -20.64 29.90 11.43
CA ASN A 488 -20.21 29.05 10.32
C ASN A 488 -21.38 28.15 9.89
N ALA A 489 -21.92 28.38 8.70
CA ALA A 489 -22.97 27.59 8.06
C ALA A 489 -22.53 27.11 6.67
N GLN A 490 -21.23 26.89 6.46
CA GLN A 490 -20.69 26.37 5.19
C GLN A 490 -21.23 24.96 4.90
N ASP A 491 -21.47 24.17 5.95
CA ASP A 491 -22.33 22.98 5.91
C ASP A 491 -23.71 23.35 6.47
N PRO A 492 -24.79 23.35 5.65
CA PRO A 492 -26.13 23.71 6.09
C PRO A 492 -26.72 22.81 7.18
N GLU A 493 -26.21 21.60 7.39
CA GLU A 493 -26.62 20.68 8.46
C GLU A 493 -25.61 20.64 9.63
N GLY A 494 -24.47 21.31 9.46
CA GLY A 494 -23.34 21.32 10.38
C GLY A 494 -23.06 22.70 10.97
N VAL A 495 -24.08 23.55 11.19
CA VAL A 495 -23.87 24.94 11.58
C VAL A 495 -23.34 25.04 13.02
N PHE A 496 -22.31 25.88 13.25
CA PHE A 496 -21.74 26.08 14.58
C PHE A 496 -21.29 27.54 14.83
N ILE A 497 -21.02 27.83 16.11
CA ILE A 497 -20.60 29.15 16.60
C ILE A 497 -19.38 28.94 17.51
N ASP A 498 -18.22 29.38 17.04
CA ASP A 498 -17.00 29.38 17.87
C ASP A 498 -17.12 30.33 19.05
N GLN A 499 -16.28 30.09 20.06
CA GLN A 499 -16.31 30.93 21.26
C GLN A 499 -15.90 32.37 20.93
N GLN A 500 -16.77 33.33 21.27
CA GLN A 500 -16.57 34.75 20.92
C GLN A 500 -17.18 35.70 21.95
N LYS A 501 -16.62 36.91 22.05
CA LYS A 501 -17.09 38.00 22.92
C LYS A 501 -18.06 38.91 22.16
N MET A 502 -19.16 39.29 22.81
CA MET A 502 -20.29 39.97 22.16
C MET A 502 -20.33 41.49 22.37
N GLY A 503 -19.29 42.09 22.95
CA GLY A 503 -19.20 43.55 23.14
C GLY A 503 -20.16 44.15 24.18
N LEU A 504 -20.99 43.31 24.81
CA LEU A 504 -22.00 43.68 25.80
C LEU A 504 -21.48 43.43 27.22
N ASN A 505 -21.59 44.42 28.12
CA ASN A 505 -21.19 44.29 29.52
C ASN A 505 -22.09 45.12 30.45
N TRP A 506 -22.94 44.46 31.24
CA TRP A 506 -23.85 45.10 32.21
C TRP A 506 -23.31 45.20 33.64
N GLY A 507 -21.97 45.14 33.80
CA GLY A 507 -21.30 45.21 35.11
C GLY A 507 -20.85 43.85 35.65
N ASP A 508 -21.30 42.75 35.04
CA ASP A 508 -20.92 41.36 35.36
C ASP A 508 -19.85 40.82 34.36
N GLY A 509 -19.21 41.69 33.58
CA GLY A 509 -18.20 41.31 32.59
C GLY A 509 -18.80 41.01 31.21
N ALA A 510 -17.94 40.85 30.19
CA ALA A 510 -18.41 40.72 28.81
C ALA A 510 -19.19 39.41 28.57
N LEU A 511 -20.26 39.48 27.77
CA LEU A 511 -20.95 38.30 27.27
C LEU A 511 -20.04 37.48 26.36
N ILE A 512 -19.89 36.21 26.69
CA ILE A 512 -19.17 35.20 25.90
C ILE A 512 -20.17 34.13 25.48
N ILE A 513 -20.14 33.75 24.21
CA ILE A 513 -21.02 32.71 23.67
C ILE A 513 -20.22 31.67 22.89
N SER A 514 -20.79 30.48 22.67
CA SER A 514 -20.28 29.42 21.78
C SER A 514 -21.42 28.42 21.47
N SER A 515 -21.19 27.41 20.64
CA SER A 515 -22.06 26.23 20.52
C SER A 515 -21.43 24.98 21.12
N LEU A 516 -22.26 24.01 21.51
CA LEU A 516 -21.79 22.66 21.87
C LEU A 516 -21.06 22.01 20.69
N ALA A 517 -21.51 22.25 19.45
CA ALA A 517 -20.84 21.74 18.26
C ALA A 517 -19.38 22.22 18.16
N ALA A 518 -19.14 23.53 18.32
CA ALA A 518 -17.79 24.08 18.36
C ALA A 518 -16.95 23.49 19.51
N ASN A 519 -17.57 23.23 20.67
CA ASN A 519 -16.89 22.59 21.79
C ASN A 519 -16.42 21.17 21.48
N TYR A 520 -17.21 20.37 20.74
CA TYR A 520 -16.79 19.03 20.30
C TYR A 520 -15.76 19.09 19.17
N LEU A 521 -15.91 19.99 18.21
CA LEU A 521 -14.95 20.18 17.12
C LEU A 521 -13.55 20.54 17.67
N GLY A 522 -13.48 21.46 18.63
CA GLY A 522 -12.21 21.78 19.30
C GLY A 522 -11.58 20.63 20.09
N GLN A 523 -12.31 19.53 20.34
CA GLN A 523 -11.79 18.30 20.95
C GLN A 523 -11.21 17.32 19.94
N GLY A 524 -11.14 17.69 18.66
CA GLY A 524 -10.70 16.84 17.56
C GLY A 524 -11.78 15.92 17.00
N ALA A 525 -13.06 16.12 17.38
CA ALA A 525 -14.15 15.41 16.72
C ALA A 525 -14.32 15.95 15.29
N THR A 526 -14.61 15.06 14.35
CA THR A 526 -14.96 15.44 12.97
C THR A 526 -16.37 16.03 12.92
N LEU A 527 -16.65 16.87 11.92
CA LEU A 527 -17.99 17.46 11.75
C LEU A 527 -19.09 16.40 11.60
N GLU A 528 -18.82 15.27 10.94
CA GLU A 528 -19.75 14.16 10.83
C GLU A 528 -20.10 13.54 12.19
N GLU A 529 -19.12 13.35 13.07
CA GLU A 529 -19.37 12.85 14.43
C GLU A 529 -20.18 13.84 15.27
N VAL A 530 -19.99 15.14 15.05
CA VAL A 530 -20.75 16.18 15.77
C VAL A 530 -22.18 16.29 15.23
N LYS A 531 -22.38 16.19 13.91
CA LYS A 531 -23.71 16.09 13.28
C LYS A 531 -24.47 14.87 13.80
N ALA A 532 -23.82 13.72 13.91
CA ALA A 532 -24.41 12.50 14.47
C ALA A 532 -24.84 12.64 15.95
N LYS A 533 -24.24 13.57 16.71
CA LYS A 533 -24.66 13.90 18.08
C LYS A 533 -25.91 14.79 18.12
N GLY A 534 -26.33 15.38 17.00
CA GLY A 534 -27.53 16.22 16.91
C GLY A 534 -27.39 17.57 17.63
N VAL A 535 -26.17 18.09 17.76
CA VAL A 535 -25.89 19.36 18.47
C VAL A 535 -25.51 20.51 17.53
N CYS A 536 -25.37 20.25 16.23
CA CYS A 536 -25.20 21.29 15.22
C CYS A 536 -26.49 22.08 15.03
N GLY A 537 -26.35 23.35 14.66
CA GLY A 537 -27.44 24.11 14.07
C GLY A 537 -27.68 23.70 12.62
N SER A 538 -28.71 24.29 12.01
CA SER A 538 -29.01 24.13 10.60
C SER A 538 -29.30 25.47 9.93
N LEU A 539 -29.01 25.55 8.63
CA LEU A 539 -29.46 26.58 7.71
C LEU A 539 -30.46 25.93 6.74
N THR A 540 -31.73 26.25 6.87
CA THR A 540 -32.80 25.71 6.01
C THR A 540 -33.70 26.84 5.54
N ASP A 541 -33.94 26.93 4.24
CA ASP A 541 -34.77 27.98 3.61
C ASP A 541 -34.39 29.41 4.04
N GLY A 542 -33.09 29.68 4.19
CA GLY A 542 -32.57 30.97 4.62
C GLY A 542 -32.76 31.28 6.10
N VAL A 543 -33.07 30.26 6.92
CA VAL A 543 -33.23 30.41 8.38
C VAL A 543 -32.18 29.57 9.10
N ILE A 544 -31.34 30.22 9.90
CA ILE A 544 -30.39 29.58 10.80
C ILE A 544 -31.07 29.33 12.14
N THR A 545 -31.06 28.08 12.60
CA THR A 545 -31.58 27.68 13.92
C THR A 545 -30.63 26.72 14.62
N PHE A 546 -30.79 26.60 15.93
CA PHE A 546 -30.01 25.68 16.76
C PHE A 546 -30.96 24.80 17.59
N PRO A 547 -30.63 23.52 17.83
CA PRO A 547 -31.37 22.69 18.77
C PRO A 547 -31.43 23.31 20.17
N VAL A 548 -32.51 23.01 20.91
CA VAL A 548 -32.67 23.46 22.31
C VAL A 548 -31.45 23.02 23.13
N LYS A 549 -30.87 23.93 23.92
CA LYS A 549 -29.66 23.68 24.74
C LYS A 549 -28.39 23.30 23.96
N SER A 550 -28.29 23.64 22.69
CA SER A 550 -27.05 23.44 21.90
C SER A 550 -26.13 24.66 21.84
N LEU A 551 -26.58 25.81 22.33
CA LEU A 551 -25.75 27.00 22.50
C LEU A 551 -25.26 27.12 23.93
N LEU A 552 -24.13 27.81 24.11
CA LEU A 552 -23.45 28.06 25.37
C LEU A 552 -23.30 29.57 25.55
N CYS A 553 -23.56 30.07 26.75
CA CYS A 553 -23.36 31.47 27.09
C CYS A 553 -22.83 31.61 28.53
N THR A 554 -22.06 32.67 28.77
CA THR A 554 -21.50 33.02 30.08
C THR A 554 -21.12 34.49 30.13
N LEU A 555 -20.82 34.99 31.32
CA LEU A 555 -20.30 36.33 31.57
C LEU A 555 -18.86 36.20 32.07
N GLU A 556 -18.00 37.17 31.80
CA GLU A 556 -16.60 37.12 32.25
C GLU A 556 -16.43 37.01 33.78
N SER A 557 -17.39 37.48 34.57
CA SER A 557 -17.37 37.29 36.04
C SER A 557 -17.60 35.84 36.47
N GLU A 558 -18.12 34.99 35.58
CA GLU A 558 -18.52 33.62 35.89
C GLU A 558 -17.38 32.63 35.60
N THR A 559 -17.39 31.48 36.27
CA THR A 559 -16.36 30.43 36.10
C THR A 559 -16.84 29.23 35.28
N SER A 560 -18.02 29.31 34.66
CA SER A 560 -18.63 28.20 33.91
C SER A 560 -19.59 28.68 32.83
N PHE A 561 -19.78 27.85 31.79
CA PHE A 561 -20.84 28.08 30.82
C PHE A 561 -22.21 27.62 31.33
N TYR A 562 -23.23 28.30 30.84
CA TYR A 562 -24.63 27.96 30.99
C TYR A 562 -25.21 27.61 29.62
N TYR A 563 -26.22 26.73 29.61
CA TYR A 563 -26.94 26.43 28.38
C TYR A 563 -27.67 27.69 27.91
N GLY A 564 -27.35 28.15 26.70
CA GLY A 564 -28.14 29.09 25.93
C GLY A 564 -29.19 28.37 25.08
N ASN A 565 -30.04 29.14 24.41
CA ASN A 565 -31.14 28.66 23.60
C ASN A 565 -32.05 27.66 24.35
N ILE A 566 -32.37 27.95 25.61
CA ILE A 566 -33.16 27.01 26.44
C ILE A 566 -34.63 26.98 26.02
N ASN A 567 -35.10 28.01 25.32
CA ASN A 567 -36.45 28.10 24.79
C ASN A 567 -36.54 27.58 23.36
N GLY A 568 -35.39 27.32 22.70
CA GLY A 568 -35.34 26.96 21.28
C GLY A 568 -35.71 28.13 20.37
N ALA A 569 -35.61 29.36 20.87
CA ALA A 569 -36.06 30.55 20.16
C ALA A 569 -34.95 31.20 19.32
N PHE A 570 -33.68 30.86 19.55
CA PHE A 570 -32.55 31.43 18.79
C PHE A 570 -32.76 31.20 17.30
N LYS A 571 -32.72 32.30 16.53
CA LYS A 571 -32.96 32.25 15.10
C LYS A 571 -32.33 33.44 14.39
N VAL A 572 -31.72 33.20 13.24
CA VAL A 572 -31.32 34.26 12.30
C VAL A 572 -32.02 34.00 10.98
N VAL A 573 -32.87 34.93 10.55
CA VAL A 573 -33.55 34.86 9.25
C VAL A 573 -32.79 35.74 8.27
N LEU A 574 -32.20 35.15 7.24
CA LEU A 574 -31.44 35.86 6.21
C LEU A 574 -32.35 36.83 5.43
N PRO A 575 -31.79 37.90 4.81
CA PRO A 575 -32.56 39.00 4.23
C PRO A 575 -33.64 38.56 3.22
N ASP A 576 -33.34 37.62 2.32
CA ASP A 576 -34.30 37.11 1.33
C ASP A 576 -35.46 36.35 1.98
N ALA A 577 -35.18 35.55 3.02
CA ALA A 577 -36.21 34.87 3.79
C ALA A 577 -37.02 35.87 4.65
N ALA A 578 -36.38 36.90 5.20
CA ALA A 578 -37.01 37.93 6.03
C ALA A 578 -38.03 38.75 5.24
N ALA A 579 -37.72 39.12 3.98
CA ALA A 579 -38.66 39.78 3.07
C ALA A 579 -39.93 38.94 2.84
N THR A 580 -39.78 37.61 2.79
CA THR A 580 -40.89 36.66 2.59
C THR A 580 -41.76 36.52 3.85
N VAL A 581 -41.15 36.58 5.04
CA VAL A 581 -41.86 36.55 6.33
C VAL A 581 -42.63 37.86 6.59
N GLN A 582 -42.03 39.02 6.29
CA GLN A 582 -42.68 40.33 6.48
C GLN A 582 -43.85 40.55 5.50
N THR A 583 -43.73 40.09 4.24
CA THR A 583 -44.83 40.15 3.26
C THR A 583 -46.03 39.27 3.68
N GLN A 584 -45.82 38.10 4.29
CA GLN A 584 -46.91 37.29 4.86
C GLN A 584 -47.55 37.93 6.11
N ALA A 585 -46.79 38.63 6.95
CA ALA A 585 -47.32 39.30 8.14
C ALA A 585 -48.26 40.48 7.81
N THR A 586 -48.05 41.20 6.70
CA THR A 586 -48.93 42.32 6.30
C THR A 586 -50.36 41.92 5.90
N THR A 587 -50.67 40.62 5.75
CA THR A 587 -52.04 40.13 5.46
C THR A 587 -52.84 39.70 6.71
N LYS A 588 -52.23 39.73 7.91
CA LYS A 588 -52.94 39.55 9.19
C LYS A 588 -52.59 40.71 10.11
N SER A 589 -53.57 41.58 10.39
CA SER A 589 -53.43 42.72 11.29
C SER A 589 -52.76 42.34 12.62
N VAL A 590 -51.52 42.81 12.82
CA VAL A 590 -50.76 42.63 14.07
C VAL A 590 -51.03 43.83 14.99
N LYS A 591 -51.58 43.54 16.17
CA LYS A 591 -51.60 44.49 17.30
C LYS A 591 -50.15 44.81 17.66
N ALA A 592 -49.82 46.10 17.76
CA ALA A 592 -48.54 46.59 18.23
C ALA A 592 -48.09 45.81 19.48
N LEU A 593 -46.94 45.13 19.40
CA LEU A 593 -46.27 44.56 20.56
C LEU A 593 -45.82 45.73 21.44
N GLY A 594 -46.44 45.84 22.61
CA GLY A 594 -46.11 46.86 23.60
C GLY A 594 -44.70 46.62 24.14
N VAL A 595 -43.90 47.68 24.12
CA VAL A 595 -42.64 47.80 24.87
C VAL A 595 -42.95 47.56 26.36
N GLN A 596 -42.41 46.49 26.95
CA GLN A 596 -42.41 46.29 28.39
C GLN A 596 -41.20 46.97 29.05
N SER A 597 -41.37 47.36 30.31
CA SER A 597 -40.51 48.26 31.09
C SER A 597 -39.09 47.77 31.36
N THR A 598 -38.19 48.75 31.48
CA THR A 598 -36.72 48.74 31.52
C THR A 598 -36.06 48.36 32.86
N ASP A 599 -36.66 47.49 33.67
CA ASP A 599 -35.99 47.08 34.92
C ASP A 599 -34.97 45.97 34.62
N LYS A 600 -33.66 46.30 34.63
CA LYS A 600 -32.55 45.33 34.56
C LYS A 600 -32.81 44.21 35.56
N LYS A 601 -33.20 43.02 35.08
CA LYS A 601 -33.40 41.85 35.95
C LYS A 601 -32.05 41.38 36.48
N ALA A 602 -32.02 40.87 37.70
CA ALA A 602 -30.81 40.28 38.27
C ALA A 602 -30.42 39.01 37.49
N PHE A 603 -29.10 38.80 37.31
CA PHE A 603 -28.55 37.56 36.79
C PHE A 603 -29.14 36.37 37.56
N SER A 604 -29.83 35.48 36.85
CA SER A 604 -30.54 34.34 37.46
C SER A 604 -30.44 33.10 36.56
N PRO A 605 -29.23 32.64 36.22
CA PRO A 605 -29.09 31.52 35.31
C PRO A 605 -29.71 30.26 35.93
N SER A 606 -30.31 29.44 35.08
CA SER A 606 -30.65 28.04 35.40
C SER A 606 -29.94 27.14 34.39
N ASN A 607 -29.63 25.90 34.75
CA ASN A 607 -28.97 24.91 33.87
C ASN A 607 -27.49 25.21 33.57
N LYS A 608 -26.67 25.28 34.62
CA LYS A 608 -25.21 25.22 34.50
C LYS A 608 -24.80 23.96 33.74
N VAL A 609 -23.94 24.10 32.74
CA VAL A 609 -23.48 22.95 31.96
C VAL A 609 -22.55 22.09 32.81
N SER A 610 -22.72 20.78 32.74
CA SER A 610 -21.91 19.83 33.49
C SER A 610 -20.44 19.88 33.04
N SER A 611 -19.51 19.75 33.97
CA SER A 611 -18.08 19.58 33.69
C SER A 611 -17.76 18.29 32.91
N ARG A 612 -18.72 17.36 32.77
CA ARG A 612 -18.61 16.20 31.88
C ARG A 612 -18.89 16.54 30.41
N GLU A 613 -19.70 17.57 30.17
CA GLU A 613 -20.11 18.02 28.83
C GLU A 613 -19.23 19.19 28.34
N LEU A 614 -18.71 20.01 29.26
CA LEU A 614 -17.69 21.03 28.99
C LEU A 614 -16.28 20.46 29.21
N LYS A 615 -15.50 20.29 28.13
CA LYS A 615 -14.08 19.93 28.25
C LYS A 615 -13.09 21.06 27.96
N PHE A 616 -13.58 22.22 27.50
CA PHE A 616 -12.85 23.50 27.51
C PHE A 616 -13.55 24.52 28.40
N GLY A 617 -12.76 25.25 29.18
CA GLY A 617 -13.23 26.31 30.06
C GLY A 617 -13.49 27.61 29.30
N ILE A 618 -13.92 28.63 30.05
CA ILE A 618 -14.10 29.97 29.51
C ILE A 618 -12.74 30.51 29.09
N VAL A 619 -12.57 30.75 27.80
CA VAL A 619 -11.37 31.40 27.27
C VAL A 619 -11.51 32.92 27.46
N THR A 620 -10.85 33.50 28.46
CA THR A 620 -11.03 34.91 28.87
C THR A 620 -10.06 35.89 28.20
N SER A 621 -8.94 35.42 27.67
CA SER A 621 -7.98 36.24 26.91
C SER A 621 -8.12 36.05 25.40
N GLN A 622 -7.92 37.11 24.60
CA GLN A 622 -7.89 37.02 23.13
C GLN A 622 -6.81 36.03 22.62
N ASN A 623 -5.75 35.79 23.40
CA ASN A 623 -4.62 34.93 23.04
C ASN A 623 -4.76 33.46 23.49
N SER A 624 -5.90 33.04 24.03
CA SER A 624 -6.08 31.67 24.54
C SER A 624 -7.02 30.79 23.70
N LEU A 625 -7.42 31.24 22.51
CA LEU A 625 -8.20 30.46 21.53
C LEU A 625 -7.32 29.57 20.63
N ASN A 626 -6.07 29.33 21.01
CA ASN A 626 -5.21 28.31 20.41
C ASN A 626 -5.61 26.93 20.93
N ARG A 627 -6.45 26.21 20.17
CA ARG A 627 -6.46 24.75 20.15
C ARG A 627 -6.66 24.26 18.73
#